data_AF-A0A0S2M5H3-F1
#
_entry.id   AF-A0A0S2M5H3-F1
#
_cell.length_a   1.000
_cell.length_b   1.000
_cell.length_c   1.000
_cell.angle_alpha   90.00
_cell.angle_beta   90.00
_cell.angle_gamma   90.00
#
_symmetry.space_group_name_H-M   'P 1'
#
loop_
_entity.id
_entity.type
_entity.pdbx_description
1 polymer ?
#
loop_
_entity_poly.entity_id
_entity_poly.type
_entity_poly.pdbx_seq_one_letter_code
_entity_poly.pdbx_strand_id
1 'polypeptide(L)'
;MFRWDDCLEGHMLLGFIFSSLSFVCLLLTTFSAPLIKTIYFLSISYSLNSDLSAKFGTFGYCVTQEGGQGGGGSGCSSAKVGYTQPASVGDGDELIEWLIKTGILFGIALLFMFFAIITLILSLLRVGKFMWNPIYFRTSALLGTLLAILAETFALVVWVHARHVFDDVWEAKYGAALWTGLVGTICAALAAAIGGPAYQGRLMYRAHREVPYSL
;
A
#
# COMPACT_ATOMS: atom_id res chain seq x y z
N MET A 1 -1.81 -31.86 20.83
CA MET A 1 -1.48 -30.85 21.86
C MET A 1 -0.37 -30.00 21.27
N PHE A 2 -0.66 -28.78 20.83
CA PHE A 2 0.37 -27.89 20.25
C PHE A 2 1.29 -27.39 21.35
N ARG A 3 2.61 -27.52 21.19
CA ARG A 3 3.57 -26.94 22.15
C ARG A 3 3.58 -25.43 21.98
N TRP A 4 3.81 -24.71 23.07
CA TRP A 4 3.88 -23.25 23.08
C TRP A 4 4.93 -22.69 22.10
N ASP A 5 6.01 -23.44 21.88
CA ASP A 5 7.04 -23.12 20.89
C ASP A 5 6.52 -23.18 19.45
N ASP A 6 5.66 -24.15 19.12
CA ASP A 6 5.06 -24.31 17.77
C ASP A 6 4.13 -23.14 17.43
N CYS A 7 3.41 -22.62 18.43
CA CYS A 7 2.52 -21.47 18.24
C CYS A 7 3.30 -20.15 18.09
N LEU A 8 4.40 -19.97 18.84
CA LEU A 8 5.26 -18.80 18.72
C LEU A 8 5.90 -18.70 17.32
N GLU A 9 6.30 -19.84 16.77
CA GLU A 9 6.87 -19.94 15.43
C GLU A 9 5.83 -19.64 14.34
N GLY A 10 4.57 -20.10 14.52
CA GLY A 10 3.46 -19.80 13.62
C GLY A 10 3.11 -18.31 13.52
N HIS A 11 3.09 -17.58 14.64
CA HIS A 11 2.82 -16.13 14.63
C HIS A 11 3.94 -15.31 13.99
N MET A 12 5.19 -15.73 14.15
CA MET A 12 6.31 -15.09 13.45
C MET A 12 6.22 -15.33 11.94
N LEU A 13 5.90 -16.56 11.52
CA LEU A 13 5.74 -16.89 10.11
C LEU A 13 4.56 -16.15 9.46
N LEU A 14 3.40 -16.09 10.13
CA LEU A 14 2.26 -15.28 9.66
C LEU A 14 2.61 -13.79 9.58
N GLY A 15 3.28 -13.25 10.60
CA GLY A 15 3.75 -11.87 10.58
C GLY A 15 4.69 -11.59 9.41
N PHE A 16 5.58 -12.53 9.09
CA PHE A 16 6.50 -12.42 7.96
C PHE A 16 5.77 -12.43 6.61
N ILE A 17 4.83 -13.37 6.41
CA ILE A 17 4.04 -13.45 5.18
C ILE A 17 3.20 -12.19 4.98
N PHE A 18 2.45 -11.74 5.99
CA PHE A 18 1.61 -10.55 5.84
C PHE A 18 2.43 -9.27 5.67
N SER A 19 3.57 -9.15 6.38
CA SER A 19 4.45 -7.98 6.23
C SER A 19 5.09 -7.92 4.85
N SER A 20 5.55 -9.06 4.31
CA SER A 20 6.15 -9.13 2.98
C SER A 20 5.12 -8.88 1.88
N LEU A 21 3.92 -9.46 1.98
CA LEU A 21 2.83 -9.20 1.04
C LEU A 21 2.43 -7.73 1.06
N SER A 22 2.26 -7.15 2.25
CA SER A 22 1.99 -5.72 2.42
C SER A 22 3.09 -4.86 1.80
N PHE A 23 4.36 -5.19 2.04
CA PHE A 23 5.50 -4.48 1.46
C PHE A 23 5.46 -4.48 -0.07
N VAL A 24 5.23 -5.63 -0.70
CA VAL A 24 5.14 -5.71 -2.17
C VAL A 24 3.96 -4.90 -2.70
N CYS A 25 2.78 -5.01 -2.09
CA CYS A 25 1.59 -4.26 -2.49
C CYS A 25 1.78 -2.74 -2.35
N LEU A 26 2.34 -2.27 -1.23
CA LEU A 26 2.65 -0.86 -1.00
C LEU A 26 3.73 -0.36 -1.95
N LEU A 27 4.70 -1.22 -2.32
CA LEU A 27 5.75 -0.87 -3.28
C LEU A 27 5.16 -0.64 -4.67
N LEU A 28 4.32 -1.56 -5.13
CA LEU A 28 3.62 -1.45 -6.42
C LEU A 28 2.70 -0.23 -6.47
N THR A 29 2.03 0.07 -5.35
CA THR A 29 1.15 1.24 -5.23
C THR A 29 1.96 2.54 -5.24
N THR A 30 3.09 2.57 -4.52
CA THR A 30 4.00 3.73 -4.48
C THR A 30 4.60 3.99 -5.86
N PHE A 31 5.16 2.97 -6.51
CA PHE A 31 5.79 3.08 -7.84
C PHE A 31 4.83 2.77 -9.00
N SER A 32 3.55 3.12 -8.86
CA SER A 32 2.57 3.07 -9.94
C SER A 32 2.94 4.06 -11.07
N ALA A 33 2.03 4.34 -12.01
CA ALA A 33 2.31 5.29 -13.10
C ALA A 33 2.97 6.60 -12.58
N PRO A 34 4.05 7.09 -13.24
CA PRO A 34 4.49 6.76 -14.61
C PRO A 34 5.47 5.58 -14.74
N LEU A 35 5.96 5.00 -13.63
CA LEU A 35 7.00 3.96 -13.68
C LEU A 35 6.48 2.62 -14.20
N ILE A 36 5.29 2.22 -13.75
CA ILE A 36 4.62 1.00 -14.20
C ILE A 36 3.32 1.37 -14.92
N LYS A 37 3.34 1.40 -16.26
CA LYS A 37 2.19 1.83 -17.11
C LYS A 37 0.93 0.95 -16.95
N THR A 38 1.06 -0.24 -16.38
CA THR A 38 -0.04 -1.18 -16.15
C THR A 38 -0.77 -0.97 -14.83
N ILE A 39 -0.12 -0.32 -13.85
CA ILE A 39 -0.67 -0.09 -12.50
C ILE A 39 -0.99 1.39 -12.38
N TYR A 40 -2.28 1.71 -12.40
CA TYR A 40 -2.81 3.06 -12.32
C TYR A 40 -4.00 3.09 -11.36
N PHE A 41 -4.34 4.27 -10.82
CA PHE A 41 -5.49 4.47 -9.95
C PHE A 41 -6.76 4.77 -10.74
N LEU A 42 -6.61 5.60 -11.78
CA LEU A 42 -7.71 6.02 -12.62
C LEU A 42 -7.26 5.98 -14.09
N SER A 43 -8.11 5.44 -14.95
CA SER A 43 -7.98 5.55 -16.41
C SER A 43 -9.16 6.35 -16.92
N ILE A 44 -8.85 7.36 -17.71
CA ILE A 44 -9.83 8.17 -18.43
C ILE A 44 -9.68 7.85 -19.90
N SER A 45 -10.78 7.52 -20.57
CA SER A 45 -10.80 7.25 -22.01
C SER A 45 -11.64 8.31 -22.71
N TYR A 46 -11.06 8.92 -23.75
CA TYR A 46 -11.70 9.94 -24.57
C TYR A 46 -11.89 9.40 -26.00
N SER A 47 -13.14 9.39 -26.48
CA SER A 47 -13.50 8.84 -27.80
C SER A 47 -14.22 9.87 -28.66
N LEU A 48 -13.69 11.10 -28.74
CA LEU A 48 -14.32 12.13 -29.55
C LEU A 48 -13.66 12.36 -30.92
N ASN A 49 -12.42 11.91 -31.17
CA ASN A 49 -11.75 11.95 -32.50
C ASN A 49 -10.38 11.24 -32.56
N SER A 50 -9.72 11.04 -31.42
CA SER A 50 -8.54 10.18 -31.28
C SER A 50 -8.69 9.46 -29.96
N ASP A 51 -8.55 8.14 -29.94
CA ASP A 51 -8.65 7.31 -28.73
C ASP A 51 -7.49 7.67 -27.79
N LEU A 52 -7.70 8.74 -27.04
CA LEU A 52 -6.75 9.28 -26.08
C LEU A 52 -7.11 8.66 -24.73
N SER A 53 -6.17 7.93 -24.14
CA SER A 53 -6.33 7.38 -22.79
C SER A 53 -5.29 7.98 -21.85
N ALA A 54 -5.76 8.54 -20.73
CA ALA A 54 -4.93 9.07 -19.67
C ALA A 54 -4.99 8.16 -18.45
N LYS A 55 -3.84 7.70 -17.98
CA LYS A 55 -3.69 6.85 -16.80
C LYS A 55 -2.96 7.62 -15.70
N PHE A 56 -3.60 7.73 -14.55
CA PHE A 56 -3.09 8.47 -13.40
C PHE A 56 -2.50 7.52 -12.36
N GLY A 57 -1.33 7.86 -11.83
CA GLY A 57 -0.63 7.13 -10.77
C GLY A 57 -0.25 8.03 -9.58
N THR A 58 0.58 7.52 -8.68
CA THR A 58 0.99 8.23 -7.45
C THR A 58 1.85 9.46 -7.74
N PHE A 59 2.76 9.36 -8.72
CA PHE A 59 3.78 10.38 -8.99
C PHE A 59 3.67 11.01 -10.37
N GLY A 60 2.65 10.66 -11.15
CA GLY A 60 2.44 11.26 -12.46
C GLY A 60 1.34 10.56 -13.22
N TYR A 61 1.26 10.89 -14.50
CA TYR A 61 0.31 10.33 -15.43
C TYR A 61 1.02 9.92 -16.73
N CYS A 62 0.39 9.01 -17.46
CA CYS A 62 0.78 8.65 -18.81
C CYS A 62 -0.41 8.85 -19.74
N VAL A 63 -0.18 9.55 -20.85
CA VAL A 63 -1.15 9.72 -21.94
C VAL A 63 -0.73 8.80 -23.08
N THR A 64 -1.68 8.02 -23.57
CA THR A 64 -1.51 7.17 -24.74
C THR A 64 -2.48 7.67 -25.79
N GLN A 65 -1.95 8.12 -26.93
CA GLN A 65 -2.74 8.48 -28.09
C GLN A 65 -2.69 7.32 -29.09
N GLU A 66 -3.78 6.59 -29.26
CA GLU A 66 -3.88 5.64 -30.38
C GLU A 66 -4.16 6.45 -31.65
N GLY A 67 -3.09 6.74 -32.39
CA GLY A 67 -3.17 7.40 -33.67
C GLY A 67 -3.60 6.43 -34.77
N GLY A 68 -4.70 6.73 -35.45
CA GLY A 68 -5.04 6.08 -36.71
C GLY A 68 -3.91 6.22 -37.74
N GLN A 69 -3.48 5.08 -38.30
CA GLN A 69 -2.56 4.91 -39.45
C GLN A 69 -1.19 5.60 -39.46
N GLY A 70 -0.75 6.29 -38.40
CA GLY A 70 0.54 6.98 -38.42
C GLY A 70 1.14 7.27 -37.04
N GLY A 71 1.49 6.23 -36.28
CA GLY A 71 2.36 6.32 -35.11
C GLY A 71 1.75 6.99 -33.88
N GLY A 72 1.09 6.20 -33.02
CA GLY A 72 0.62 6.66 -31.72
C GLY A 72 1.77 7.04 -30.78
N GLY A 73 1.76 8.27 -30.27
CA GLY A 73 2.70 8.73 -29.25
C GLY A 73 2.22 8.38 -27.85
N SER A 74 3.00 7.59 -27.10
CA SER A 74 2.80 7.43 -25.66
C SER A 74 3.77 8.35 -24.91
N GLY A 75 3.24 9.32 -24.18
CA GLY A 75 4.03 10.28 -23.39
C GLY A 75 3.70 10.15 -21.90
N CYS A 76 4.70 10.03 -21.05
CA CYS A 76 4.53 10.02 -19.60
C CYS A 76 5.13 11.30 -19.01
N SER A 77 4.47 11.86 -17.99
CA SER A 77 5.02 12.95 -17.20
C SER A 77 6.24 12.48 -16.41
N SER A 78 7.18 13.40 -16.14
CA SER A 78 8.22 13.19 -15.14
C SER A 78 7.60 12.90 -13.77
N ALA A 79 8.20 11.97 -13.03
CA ALA A 79 7.76 11.62 -11.68
C ALA A 79 7.92 12.83 -10.74
N LYS A 80 6.80 13.40 -10.28
CA LYS A 80 6.73 14.53 -9.36
C LYS A 80 5.62 14.32 -8.33
N VAL A 81 5.92 14.59 -7.07
CA VAL A 81 4.93 14.59 -5.98
C VAL A 81 4.03 15.81 -6.12
N GLY A 82 2.70 15.61 -6.13
CA GLY A 82 1.74 16.69 -6.34
C GLY A 82 1.81 17.27 -7.77
N TYR A 83 1.73 16.38 -8.77
CA TYR A 83 1.65 16.80 -10.16
C TYR A 83 0.27 17.39 -10.47
N THR A 84 0.22 18.32 -11.42
CA THR A 84 -1.02 18.80 -12.02
C THR A 84 -1.35 17.95 -13.24
N GLN A 85 -2.64 17.79 -13.50
CA GLN A 85 -3.14 17.04 -14.65
C GLN A 85 -2.69 17.64 -16.00
N PRO A 86 -2.66 16.83 -17.08
CA PRO A 86 -2.35 17.36 -18.40
C PRO A 86 -3.43 18.33 -18.85
N ALA A 87 -3.03 19.44 -19.47
CA ALA A 87 -3.94 20.44 -20.05
C ALA A 87 -4.89 19.87 -21.12
N SER A 88 -4.63 18.67 -21.64
CA SER A 88 -5.49 17.95 -22.57
C SER A 88 -6.66 17.20 -21.91
N VAL A 89 -6.68 17.12 -20.57
CA VAL A 89 -7.67 16.38 -19.78
C VAL A 89 -8.32 17.31 -18.74
N GLY A 90 -8.25 18.63 -18.88
CA GLY A 90 -8.95 19.58 -18.00
C GLY A 90 -8.15 20.82 -17.63
N ASP A 91 -8.76 21.69 -16.81
CA ASP A 91 -8.27 23.05 -16.54
C ASP A 91 -7.26 23.12 -15.37
N GLY A 92 -6.85 21.96 -14.83
CA GLY A 92 -5.81 21.88 -13.79
C GLY A 92 -6.32 21.78 -12.34
N ASP A 93 -7.60 22.08 -12.10
CA ASP A 93 -8.20 22.15 -10.74
C ASP A 93 -9.00 20.92 -10.32
N GLU A 94 -9.23 19.95 -11.21
CA GLU A 94 -10.03 18.76 -10.88
C GLU A 94 -9.31 17.78 -9.95
N LEU A 95 -7.96 17.83 -9.92
CA LEU A 95 -7.18 17.10 -8.94
C LEU A 95 -6.65 18.03 -7.85
N ILE A 96 -7.01 17.70 -6.61
CA ILE A 96 -6.60 18.42 -5.41
C ILE A 96 -5.09 18.18 -5.16
N GLU A 97 -4.24 19.15 -5.50
CA GLU A 97 -2.77 19.03 -5.44
C GLU A 97 -2.26 18.60 -4.06
N TRP A 98 -2.79 19.20 -2.98
CA TRP A 98 -2.36 18.88 -1.62
C TRP A 98 -2.68 17.43 -1.24
N LEU A 99 -3.76 16.89 -1.79
CA LEU A 99 -4.21 15.54 -1.50
C LEU A 99 -3.39 14.52 -2.31
N ILE A 100 -2.95 14.84 -3.53
CA ILE A 100 -1.98 14.02 -4.29
C ILE A 100 -0.63 13.96 -3.58
N LYS A 101 -0.18 15.05 -2.94
CA LYS A 101 1.07 15.06 -2.16
C LYS A 101 1.06 14.03 -1.02
N THR A 102 -0.13 13.67 -0.51
CA THR A 102 -0.26 12.63 0.52
C THR A 102 0.12 11.23 0.00
N GLY A 103 0.25 11.02 -1.32
CA GLY A 103 0.78 9.77 -1.88
C GLY A 103 2.18 9.39 -1.38
N ILE A 104 2.95 10.35 -0.85
CA ILE A 104 4.24 10.08 -0.19
C ILE A 104 4.09 9.20 1.05
N LEU A 105 2.93 9.22 1.72
CA LEU A 105 2.68 8.40 2.91
C LEU A 105 2.75 6.90 2.60
N PHE A 106 2.40 6.46 1.37
CA PHE A 106 2.60 5.07 0.97
C PHE A 106 4.09 4.67 0.99
N GLY A 107 4.97 5.56 0.53
CA GLY A 107 6.42 5.34 0.58
C GLY A 107 6.96 5.32 2.01
N ILE A 108 6.43 6.16 2.91
CA ILE A 108 6.82 6.14 4.32
C ILE A 108 6.32 4.85 5.00
N ALA A 109 5.07 4.45 4.76
CA ALA A 109 4.51 3.20 5.26
C ALA A 109 5.32 1.98 4.79
N LEU A 110 5.73 1.97 3.51
CA LEU A 110 6.62 0.96 2.94
C LEU A 110 7.93 0.83 3.74
N LEU A 111 8.57 1.94 4.09
CA LEU A 111 9.82 1.92 4.86
C LEU A 111 9.63 1.32 6.26
N PHE A 112 8.54 1.67 6.95
CA PHE A 112 8.23 1.06 8.25
C PHE A 112 7.93 -0.43 8.15
N MET A 113 7.22 -0.87 7.10
CA MET A 113 6.99 -2.30 6.85
C MET A 113 8.30 -3.02 6.50
N PHE A 114 9.23 -2.38 5.80
CA PHE A 114 10.56 -2.93 5.54
C PHE A 114 11.36 -3.11 6.83
N PHE A 115 11.36 -2.12 7.73
CA PHE A 115 11.97 -2.25 9.05
C PHE A 115 11.31 -3.34 9.89
N ALA A 116 9.98 -3.51 9.80
CA ALA A 116 9.28 -4.61 10.45
C ALA A 116 9.76 -5.97 9.94
N ILE A 117 9.93 -6.15 8.62
CA ILE A 117 10.47 -7.39 8.05
C ILE A 117 11.90 -7.65 8.54
N ILE A 118 12.78 -6.64 8.52
CA ILE A 118 14.15 -6.77 8.99
C ILE A 118 14.19 -7.21 10.46
N THR A 119 13.43 -6.52 11.33
CA THR A 119 13.40 -6.85 12.76
C THR A 119 12.86 -8.27 13.00
N LEU A 120 11.92 -8.74 12.20
CA LEU A 120 11.40 -10.11 12.27
C LEU A 120 12.45 -11.14 11.82
N ILE A 121 13.12 -10.92 10.68
CA ILE A 121 14.22 -11.79 10.20
C ILE A 121 15.32 -11.90 11.25
N LEU A 122 15.70 -10.77 11.82
CA LEU A 122 16.74 -10.70 12.84
C LEU A 122 16.33 -11.42 14.14
N SER A 123 15.05 -11.36 14.51
CA SER A 123 14.48 -12.12 15.63
C SER A 123 14.51 -13.64 15.36
N LEU A 124 14.26 -14.08 14.12
CA LEU A 124 14.34 -15.49 13.71
C LEU A 124 15.77 -16.03 13.72
N LEU A 125 16.74 -15.24 13.23
CA LEU A 125 18.16 -15.64 13.18
C LEU A 125 18.83 -15.68 14.57
N ARG A 126 18.12 -15.31 15.65
CA ARG A 126 18.63 -15.27 17.03
C ARG A 126 19.96 -14.51 17.16
N VAL A 127 20.12 -13.43 16.39
CA VAL A 127 21.35 -12.62 16.38
C VAL A 127 21.39 -11.73 17.63
N GLY A 128 22.00 -12.25 18.70
CA GLY A 128 22.31 -11.49 19.91
C GLY A 128 21.13 -11.22 20.86
N LYS A 129 21.46 -10.95 22.14
CA LYS A 129 20.47 -10.72 23.22
C LYS A 129 19.68 -9.41 23.07
N PHE A 130 20.18 -8.46 22.29
CA PHE A 130 19.60 -7.12 22.11
C PHE A 130 18.43 -7.09 21.10
N MET A 131 18.43 -8.00 20.12
CA MET A 131 17.44 -8.01 19.02
C MET A 131 16.26 -8.95 19.25
N TRP A 132 16.19 -9.57 20.42
CA TRP A 132 15.07 -10.39 20.88
C TRP A 132 13.95 -9.56 21.53
N ASN A 133 13.91 -8.26 21.27
CA ASN A 133 12.89 -7.39 21.83
C ASN A 133 11.67 -7.30 20.89
N PRO A 134 10.52 -7.92 21.25
CA PRO A 134 9.30 -7.91 20.44
C PRO A 134 8.74 -6.49 20.22
N ILE A 135 9.19 -5.52 21.00
CA ILE A 135 8.78 -4.11 20.90
C ILE A 135 9.08 -3.57 19.50
N TYR A 136 10.28 -3.80 18.95
CA TYR A 136 10.71 -3.16 17.70
C TYR A 136 9.85 -3.57 16.51
N PHE A 137 9.53 -4.86 16.41
CA PHE A 137 8.62 -5.36 15.37
C PHE A 137 7.23 -4.76 15.54
N ARG A 138 6.65 -4.80 16.76
CA ARG A 138 5.30 -4.31 16.99
C ARG A 138 5.16 -2.81 16.75
N THR A 139 6.11 -2.00 17.20
CA THR A 139 6.05 -0.55 17.00
C THR A 139 6.22 -0.16 15.55
N SER A 140 7.17 -0.78 14.82
CA SER A 140 7.35 -0.53 13.38
C SER A 140 6.15 -1.00 12.56
N ALA A 141 5.59 -2.18 12.84
CA ALA A 141 4.39 -2.69 12.18
C ALA A 141 3.15 -1.83 12.47
N LEU A 142 2.96 -1.38 13.72
CA LEU A 142 1.85 -0.48 14.08
C LEU A 142 1.97 0.88 13.39
N LEU A 143 3.17 1.49 13.40
CA LEU A 143 3.40 2.76 12.71
C LEU A 143 3.21 2.62 11.20
N GLY A 144 3.76 1.55 10.59
CA GLY A 144 3.57 1.26 9.18
C GLY A 144 2.09 1.08 8.82
N THR A 145 1.34 0.37 9.65
CA THR A 145 -0.11 0.17 9.47
C THR A 145 -0.89 1.47 9.57
N LEU A 146 -0.63 2.29 10.59
CA LEU A 146 -1.32 3.57 10.77
C LEU A 146 -1.08 4.51 9.58
N LEU A 147 0.18 4.58 9.10
CA LEU A 147 0.52 5.37 7.93
C LEU A 147 -0.09 4.80 6.65
N ALA A 148 -0.16 3.49 6.50
CA ALA A 148 -0.82 2.84 5.37
C ALA A 148 -2.32 3.15 5.35
N ILE A 149 -3.01 3.03 6.49
CA ILE A 149 -4.44 3.37 6.61
C ILE A 149 -4.67 4.84 6.25
N LEU A 150 -3.85 5.75 6.79
CA LEU A 150 -3.95 7.17 6.44
C LEU A 150 -3.74 7.41 4.94
N ALA A 151 -2.70 6.82 4.35
CA ALA A 151 -2.41 6.93 2.92
C ALA A 151 -3.58 6.44 2.06
N GLU A 152 -4.17 5.29 2.41
CA GLU A 152 -5.30 4.70 1.70
C GLU A 152 -6.57 5.55 1.84
N THR A 153 -6.85 6.08 3.04
CA THR A 153 -8.01 6.98 3.22
C THR A 153 -7.90 8.22 2.35
N PHE A 154 -6.72 8.86 2.29
CA PHE A 154 -6.52 10.00 1.42
C PHE A 154 -6.61 9.61 -0.06
N ALA A 155 -6.02 8.49 -0.47
CA ALA A 155 -6.09 7.99 -1.84
C ALA A 155 -7.54 7.74 -2.27
N LEU A 156 -8.35 7.06 -1.43
CA LEU A 156 -9.77 6.83 -1.72
C LEU A 156 -10.52 8.15 -1.89
N VAL A 157 -10.29 9.14 -1.04
CA VAL A 157 -10.92 10.46 -1.17
C VAL A 157 -10.52 11.16 -2.48
N VAL A 158 -9.23 11.16 -2.86
CA VAL A 158 -8.76 11.73 -4.14
C VAL A 158 -9.47 11.07 -5.30
N TRP A 159 -9.39 9.74 -5.37
CA TRP A 159 -9.76 9.01 -6.59
C TRP A 159 -11.27 8.85 -6.72
N VAL A 160 -12.01 8.82 -5.62
CA VAL A 160 -13.49 8.90 -5.64
C VAL A 160 -13.92 10.29 -6.10
N HIS A 161 -13.32 11.35 -5.56
CA HIS A 161 -13.64 12.72 -6.00
C HIS A 161 -13.29 12.94 -7.47
N ALA A 162 -12.08 12.58 -7.87
CA ALA A 162 -11.62 12.68 -9.26
C ALA A 162 -12.53 11.90 -10.20
N ARG A 163 -12.93 10.66 -9.84
CA ARG A 163 -13.87 9.90 -10.65
C ARG A 163 -15.19 10.64 -10.83
N HIS A 164 -15.79 11.18 -9.76
CA HIS A 164 -17.05 11.90 -9.87
C HIS A 164 -16.94 13.12 -10.79
N VAL A 165 -15.85 13.88 -10.70
CA VAL A 165 -15.64 15.06 -11.54
C VAL A 165 -15.43 14.65 -13.01
N PHE A 166 -14.73 13.55 -13.26
CA PHE A 166 -14.47 13.09 -14.61
C PHE A 166 -15.65 12.35 -15.25
N ASP A 167 -16.49 11.64 -14.49
CA ASP A 167 -17.65 10.89 -15.01
C ASP A 167 -18.70 11.81 -15.67
N ASP A 168 -18.75 13.07 -15.27
CA ASP A 168 -19.64 14.08 -15.85
C ASP A 168 -19.28 14.42 -17.31
N VAL A 169 -18.02 14.19 -17.73
CA VAL A 169 -17.50 14.58 -19.05
C VAL A 169 -16.91 13.40 -19.83
N TRP A 170 -16.33 12.41 -19.15
CA TRP A 170 -15.57 11.30 -19.72
C TRP A 170 -15.82 9.98 -18.98
N GLU A 171 -15.60 8.84 -19.66
CA GLU A 171 -15.66 7.54 -18.97
C GLU A 171 -14.41 7.34 -18.08
N ALA A 172 -14.60 7.41 -16.76
CA ALA A 172 -13.55 7.19 -15.77
C ALA A 172 -13.65 5.78 -15.14
N LYS A 173 -12.56 5.00 -15.24
CA LYS A 173 -12.47 3.63 -14.71
C LYS A 173 -11.40 3.52 -13.63
N TYR A 174 -11.72 2.84 -12.53
CA TYR A 174 -10.73 2.52 -11.49
C TYR A 174 -9.71 1.52 -12.01
N GLY A 175 -8.45 1.75 -11.67
CA GLY A 175 -7.35 0.86 -11.99
C GLY A 175 -6.92 -0.02 -10.82
N ALA A 176 -5.95 -0.88 -11.09
CA ALA A 176 -5.46 -1.88 -10.14
C ALA A 176 -4.76 -1.26 -8.92
N ALA A 177 -4.18 -0.05 -9.03
CA ALA A 177 -3.38 0.55 -7.96
C ALA A 177 -4.21 0.80 -6.68
N LEU A 178 -5.49 1.16 -6.84
CA LEU A 178 -6.41 1.38 -5.73
C LEU A 178 -6.61 0.07 -4.93
N TRP A 179 -6.86 -1.03 -5.65
CA TRP A 179 -7.07 -2.33 -5.04
C TRP A 179 -5.80 -2.91 -4.43
N THR A 180 -4.64 -2.70 -5.06
CA THR A 180 -3.36 -3.14 -4.50
C THR A 180 -2.99 -2.35 -3.23
N GLY A 181 -3.30 -1.06 -3.17
CA GLY A 181 -3.15 -0.24 -1.97
C GLY A 181 -4.00 -0.79 -0.83
N LEU A 182 -5.29 -1.00 -1.09
CA LEU A 182 -6.25 -1.59 -0.14
C LEU A 182 -5.77 -2.95 0.40
N VAL A 183 -5.40 -3.88 -0.48
CA VAL A 183 -4.90 -5.21 -0.06
C VAL A 183 -3.61 -5.07 0.76
N GLY A 184 -2.71 -4.16 0.37
CA GLY A 184 -1.49 -3.87 1.11
C GLY A 184 -1.76 -3.36 2.53
N THR A 185 -2.73 -2.47 2.69
CA THR A 185 -3.12 -1.92 4.01
C THR A 185 -3.79 -2.95 4.91
N ILE A 186 -4.66 -3.81 4.35
CA ILE A 186 -5.29 -4.92 5.09
C ILE A 186 -4.20 -5.89 5.57
N CYS A 187 -3.23 -6.23 4.71
CA CYS A 187 -2.12 -7.09 5.08
C CYS A 187 -1.24 -6.45 6.16
N ALA A 188 -0.99 -5.13 6.11
CA ALA A 188 -0.28 -4.42 7.18
C ALA A 188 -1.03 -4.54 8.51
N ALA A 189 -2.34 -4.31 8.51
CA ALA A 189 -3.19 -4.42 9.70
C ALA A 189 -3.17 -5.83 10.29
N LEU A 190 -3.26 -6.87 9.46
CA LEU A 190 -3.15 -8.25 9.90
C LEU A 190 -1.75 -8.57 10.46
N ALA A 191 -0.70 -8.05 9.83
CA ALA A 191 0.67 -8.19 10.33
C ALA A 191 0.85 -7.54 11.71
N ALA A 192 0.26 -6.36 11.95
CA ALA A 192 0.33 -5.67 13.22
C ALA A 192 -0.55 -6.32 14.32
N ALA A 193 -1.73 -6.85 13.95
CA ALA A 193 -2.68 -7.43 14.89
C ALA A 193 -2.30 -8.86 15.31
N ILE A 194 -1.93 -9.71 14.35
CA ILE A 194 -1.73 -11.16 14.54
C ILE A 194 -0.23 -11.52 14.48
N GLY A 195 0.54 -10.77 13.71
CA GLY A 195 1.94 -11.06 13.45
C GLY A 195 2.86 -10.76 14.62
N GLY A 196 3.95 -11.54 14.69
CA GLY A 196 5.09 -11.27 15.55
C GLY A 196 5.03 -11.90 16.94
N PRO A 197 6.14 -11.81 17.69
CA PRO A 197 6.26 -12.43 19.00
C PRO A 197 5.24 -11.88 20.00
N ALA A 198 4.64 -12.79 20.78
CA ALA A 198 3.64 -12.44 21.78
C ALA A 198 4.29 -11.65 22.93
N TYR A 199 3.81 -10.43 23.18
CA TYR A 199 4.34 -9.56 24.26
C TYR A 199 4.20 -10.21 25.64
N GLN A 200 3.18 -11.06 25.80
CA GLN A 200 2.98 -11.93 26.95
C GLN A 200 2.28 -13.22 26.49
N GLY A 201 3.05 -14.23 26.06
CA GLY A 201 2.50 -15.56 25.77
C GLY A 201 1.90 -16.28 26.99
N ARG A 202 1.92 -15.66 28.18
CA ARG A 202 1.24 -16.13 29.39
C ARG A 202 -0.27 -15.90 29.41
N LEU A 203 -0.81 -14.91 28.68
CA LEU A 203 -2.25 -14.61 28.70
C LEU A 203 -3.01 -15.27 27.54
N MET A 204 -2.43 -15.31 26.34
CA MET A 204 -3.11 -15.90 25.17
C MET A 204 -3.09 -17.45 25.13
N TYR A 205 -2.11 -18.10 25.76
CA TYR A 205 -1.96 -19.56 25.74
C TYR A 205 -2.36 -20.24 27.06
N ARG A 206 -3.22 -19.60 27.86
CA ARG A 206 -3.79 -20.19 29.09
C ARG A 206 -4.86 -21.23 28.75
N ALA A 207 -4.43 -22.31 28.10
CA ALA A 207 -5.19 -23.56 27.93
C ALA A 207 -4.39 -24.73 28.53
N HIS A 208 -3.85 -24.56 29.74
CA HIS A 208 -3.35 -25.69 30.52
C HIS A 208 -4.42 -26.12 31.52
N ARG A 209 -4.85 -27.37 31.40
CA ARG A 209 -5.84 -28.02 32.29
C ARG A 209 -5.29 -28.30 33.70
N GLU A 210 -3.98 -28.19 33.90
CA GLU A 210 -3.29 -28.70 35.10
C GLU A 210 -2.68 -27.63 36.02
N VAL A 211 -2.87 -26.34 35.73
CA VAL A 211 -2.38 -25.28 36.63
C VAL A 211 -3.58 -24.75 37.44
N PRO A 212 -3.73 -25.12 38.72
CA PRO A 212 -4.82 -24.61 39.54
C PRO A 212 -4.70 -23.11 39.72
N TYR A 213 -5.82 -22.42 39.53
CA TYR A 213 -5.95 -20.98 39.67
C TYR A 213 -5.73 -20.61 41.13
N SER A 214 -4.59 -20.00 41.45
CA SER A 214 -4.41 -19.28 42.71
C SER A 214 -4.04 -17.84 42.39
N LEU A 215 -4.92 -16.94 42.85
CA LEU A 215 -4.88 -15.48 42.83
C LEU A 215 -3.52 -14.90 43.24
#